data_AF-A0A0D3E380-F1
#
_entry.id   AF-A0A0D3E380-F1
#
_cell.length_a   1.000
_cell.length_b   1.000
_cell.length_c   1.000
_cell.angle_alpha   90.00
_cell.angle_beta   90.00
_cell.angle_gamma   90.00
#
_symmetry.space_group_name_H-M   'P 1'
#
loop_
_entity.id
_entity.type
_entity.pdbx_description
1 polymer ?
#
loop_
_entity_poly.entity_id
_entity_poly.type
_entity_poly.pdbx_seq_one_letter_code
_entity_poly.pdbx_strand_id
1 'polypeptide(L)'
;MDEIYDKLAERLVPTSAAMFSPNVKRLVGLAGPPGAGKSTLAYEVVSRINSLWPQKAASFDAEVMPPDVATVLPMDGFHLYRSQLDAMEDPKEAHARRGAPWTFNPALLLNCLKKLRNEGSVYVPSFDHGVGDPVEDDIFVSLQ
;
A
#
# COMPACT_ATOMS: atom_id res chain seq x y z
N MET A 1 17.91 14.02 -0.03
CA MET A 1 16.93 12.92 0.04
C MET A 1 15.53 13.49 0.04
N ASP A 2 15.27 14.49 0.88
CA ASP A 2 13.99 15.24 0.91
C ASP A 2 13.56 15.78 -0.46
N GLU A 3 14.49 16.38 -1.23
CA GLU A 3 14.18 16.88 -2.59
C GLU A 3 13.61 15.79 -3.53
N ILE A 4 14.05 14.53 -3.39
CA ILE A 4 13.51 13.42 -4.18
C ILE A 4 12.09 13.09 -3.71
N TYR A 5 11.87 13.05 -2.39
CA TYR A 5 10.56 12.78 -1.81
C TYR A 5 9.54 13.86 -2.19
N ASP A 6 9.95 15.13 -2.14
CA ASP A 6 9.13 16.28 -2.52
C ASP A 6 8.76 16.21 -4.00
N LYS A 7 9.73 16.00 -4.90
CA LYS A 7 9.47 15.84 -6.34
C LYS A 7 8.51 14.69 -6.66
N LEU A 8 8.65 13.56 -5.97
CA LEU A 8 7.75 12.42 -6.15
C LEU A 8 6.35 12.73 -5.62
N ALA A 9 6.25 13.33 -4.44
CA ALA A 9 4.98 13.74 -3.86
C ALA A 9 4.27 14.74 -4.77
N GLU A 10 4.92 15.82 -5.19
CA GLU A 10 4.35 16.84 -6.10
C GLU A 10 3.80 16.24 -7.39
N ARG A 11 4.46 15.22 -7.95
CA ARG A 11 4.02 14.52 -9.16
C ARG A 11 2.81 13.61 -8.92
N LEU A 12 2.66 13.08 -7.70
CA LEU A 12 1.63 12.12 -7.34
C LEU A 12 0.42 12.76 -6.66
N VAL A 13 0.56 13.93 -6.04
CA VAL A 13 -0.54 14.68 -5.42
C VAL A 13 -1.67 14.84 -6.46
N PRO A 14 -2.90 14.42 -6.14
CA PRO A 14 -4.03 14.56 -7.05
C PRO A 14 -4.27 16.04 -7.39
N THR A 15 -4.71 16.31 -8.63
CA THR A 15 -5.25 17.62 -8.97
C THR A 15 -6.68 17.72 -8.44
N SER A 16 -7.15 18.93 -8.13
CA SER A 16 -8.56 19.15 -7.74
C SER A 16 -9.55 18.62 -8.78
N ALA A 17 -9.18 18.66 -10.08
CA ALA A 17 -9.96 18.06 -11.17
C ALA A 17 -10.11 16.53 -11.07
N ALA A 18 -9.12 15.83 -10.50
CA ALA A 18 -9.20 14.38 -10.28
C ALA A 18 -10.26 14.01 -9.24
N MET A 19 -10.60 14.94 -8.33
CA MET A 19 -11.66 14.76 -7.33
C MET A 19 -13.04 14.67 -7.97
N PHE A 20 -13.26 15.35 -9.10
CA PHE A 20 -14.51 15.29 -9.87
C PHE A 20 -14.60 14.07 -10.80
N SER A 21 -13.56 13.23 -10.83
CA SER A 21 -13.54 11.94 -11.53
C SER A 21 -13.43 10.80 -10.50
N PRO A 22 -14.54 10.45 -9.82
CA PRO A 22 -14.55 9.49 -8.70
C PRO A 22 -14.02 8.08 -9.06
N ASN A 23 -13.78 7.80 -10.34
CA ASN A 23 -13.38 6.49 -10.84
C ASN A 23 -11.89 6.35 -11.21
N VAL A 24 -11.01 7.31 -10.89
CA VAL A 24 -9.58 7.23 -11.27
C VAL A 24 -8.65 7.45 -10.08
N LYS A 25 -8.51 6.44 -9.20
CA LYS A 25 -7.35 6.39 -8.27
C LYS A 25 -6.14 5.77 -8.97
N ARG A 26 -4.95 6.30 -8.64
CA ARG A 26 -3.66 5.88 -9.19
C ARG A 26 -3.06 4.83 -8.28
N LEU A 27 -2.75 3.66 -8.82
CA LEU A 27 -1.92 2.66 -8.14
C LEU A 27 -0.47 2.88 -8.55
N VAL A 28 0.42 3.06 -7.58
CA VAL A 28 1.85 3.26 -7.81
C VAL A 28 2.60 2.06 -7.25
N GLY A 29 3.22 1.28 -8.14
CA GLY A 29 4.09 0.18 -7.74
C GLY A 29 5.50 0.67 -7.43
N LEU A 30 6.00 0.36 -6.22
CA LEU A 30 7.38 0.62 -5.83
C LEU A 30 8.12 -0.70 -5.62
N ALA A 31 9.06 -1.02 -6.52
CA ALA A 31 9.81 -2.27 -6.51
C ALA A 31 11.31 -2.01 -6.31
N GLY A 32 12.03 -3.02 -5.82
CA GLY A 32 13.45 -2.95 -5.51
C GLY A 32 13.88 -4.04 -4.51
N PRO A 33 15.19 -4.32 -4.39
CA PRO A 33 15.68 -5.41 -3.55
C PRO A 33 15.42 -5.18 -2.04
N PRO A 34 15.51 -6.22 -1.21
CA PRO A 34 15.51 -6.08 0.25
C PRO A 34 16.54 -5.04 0.72
N GLY A 35 16.21 -4.25 1.74
CA GLY A 35 17.10 -3.21 2.27
C GLY A 35 17.25 -1.94 1.40
N ALA A 36 16.65 -1.87 0.21
CA ALA A 36 16.75 -0.69 -0.67
C ALA A 36 16.00 0.57 -0.17
N GLY A 37 15.37 0.54 1.01
CA GLY A 37 14.65 1.69 1.56
C GLY A 37 13.26 1.94 0.97
N LYS A 38 12.64 0.94 0.31
CA LYS A 38 11.32 1.08 -0.33
C LYS A 38 10.23 1.55 0.64
N SER A 39 10.13 0.89 1.80
CA SER A 39 9.12 1.23 2.81
C SER A 39 9.33 2.66 3.30
N THR A 40 10.58 3.04 3.60
CA THR A 40 10.94 4.41 3.98
C THR A 40 10.51 5.43 2.92
N LEU A 41 10.88 5.21 1.65
CA LEU A 41 10.47 6.08 0.54
C LEU A 41 8.94 6.17 0.42
N ALA A 42 8.22 5.05 0.50
CA ALA A 42 6.77 5.01 0.36
C ALA A 42 6.07 5.82 1.46
N TYR A 43 6.44 5.61 2.72
CA TYR A 43 5.85 6.33 3.85
C TYR A 43 6.17 7.84 3.81
N GLU A 44 7.42 8.20 3.48
CA GLU A 44 7.84 9.60 3.38
C GLU A 44 7.12 10.35 2.25
N VAL A 45 6.88 9.69 1.11
CA VAL A 45 6.13 10.26 -0.02
C VAL A 45 4.63 10.37 0.31
N VAL A 46 4.03 9.34 0.91
CA VAL A 46 2.61 9.38 1.33
C VAL A 46 2.36 10.49 2.36
N SER A 47 3.22 10.61 3.37
CA SER A 47 3.15 11.68 4.37
C SER A 47 3.16 13.07 3.74
N ARG A 48 4.04 13.29 2.75
CA ARG A 48 4.12 14.55 2.00
C ARG A 48 2.90 14.79 1.12
N ILE A 49 2.38 13.75 0.44
CA ILE A 49 1.15 13.88 -0.36
C ILE A 49 -0.01 14.33 0.51
N ASN A 50 -0.21 13.68 1.67
CA ASN A 50 -1.30 14.02 2.59
C ASN A 50 -1.10 15.41 3.22
N SER A 51 0.15 15.84 3.44
CA SER A 51 0.45 17.20 3.91
C SER A 51 0.20 18.29 2.86
N LEU A 52 0.45 18.00 1.58
CA LEU A 52 0.25 18.93 0.46
C LEU A 52 -1.21 19.00 0.00
N TRP A 53 -1.99 17.95 0.22
CA TRP A 53 -3.36 17.82 -0.25
C TRP A 53 -4.31 18.93 0.22
N PRO A 54 -4.37 19.28 1.52
CA PRO A 54 -5.26 20.33 2.00
C PRO A 54 -5.07 21.69 1.30
N GLN A 55 -3.84 22.01 0.93
CA GLN A 55 -3.51 23.28 0.27
C GLN A 55 -4.04 23.35 -1.17
N LYS A 56 -4.22 22.21 -1.83
CA LYS A 56 -4.72 22.11 -3.22
C LYS A 56 -6.22 21.86 -3.29
N ALA A 57 -6.80 21.30 -2.24
CA ALA A 57 -8.23 21.09 -2.09
C ALA A 57 -8.91 22.36 -1.53
N ALA A 58 -8.79 23.48 -2.25
CA ALA A 58 -9.31 24.81 -1.86
C ALA A 58 -10.87 24.90 -1.86
N SER A 59 -11.57 23.80 -1.57
CA SER A 59 -13.03 23.67 -1.66
C SER A 59 -13.66 23.03 -0.42
N PHE A 60 -12.86 22.68 0.60
CA PHE A 60 -13.40 22.25 1.88
C PHE A 60 -13.65 23.45 2.79
N ASP A 61 -14.76 23.44 3.54
CA ASP A 61 -15.02 24.42 4.59
C ASP A 61 -13.79 24.53 5.50
N ALA A 62 -13.39 25.77 5.84
CA ALA A 62 -12.17 26.06 6.59
C ALA A 62 -12.11 25.39 7.99
N GLU A 63 -13.21 24.79 8.45
CA GLU A 63 -13.31 24.09 9.73
C GLU A 63 -13.13 22.56 9.63
N VAL A 64 -13.01 21.99 8.43
CA VAL A 64 -12.83 20.54 8.23
C VAL A 64 -11.50 20.27 7.54
N MET A 65 -10.55 19.64 8.26
CA MET A 65 -9.34 19.11 7.61
C MET A 65 -9.77 18.03 6.61
N PRO A 66 -9.34 18.12 5.35
CA PRO A 66 -9.67 17.09 4.37
C PRO A 66 -9.01 15.77 4.75
N PRO A 67 -9.65 14.64 4.42
CA PRO A 67 -9.09 13.32 4.70
C PRO A 67 -7.78 13.09 3.94
N ASP A 68 -6.96 12.18 4.46
CA ASP A 68 -5.80 11.65 3.77
C ASP A 68 -6.21 11.05 2.42
N VAL A 69 -5.38 11.29 1.39
CA VAL A 69 -5.68 10.87 0.00
C VAL A 69 -4.71 9.81 -0.53
N ALA A 70 -3.66 9.52 0.21
CA ALA A 70 -2.68 8.50 -0.11
C ALA A 70 -2.44 7.58 1.10
N THR A 71 -2.18 6.30 0.81
CA THR A 71 -1.83 5.29 1.80
C THR A 71 -0.82 4.30 1.22
N VAL A 72 -0.06 3.63 2.08
CA VAL A 72 0.89 2.58 1.70
C VAL A 72 0.20 1.21 1.85
N LEU A 73 0.34 0.37 0.82
CA LEU A 73 -0.09 -1.03 0.84
C LEU A 73 1.16 -1.92 0.77
N PRO A 74 1.64 -2.48 1.90
CA PRO A 74 2.83 -3.31 1.91
C PRO A 74 2.59 -4.65 1.21
N MET A 75 3.58 -5.12 0.44
CA MET A 75 3.55 -6.46 -0.16
C MET A 75 3.67 -7.57 0.91
N ASP A 76 4.25 -7.24 2.06
CA ASP A 76 4.58 -8.22 3.09
C ASP A 76 3.33 -8.91 3.66
N GLY A 77 2.19 -8.23 3.72
CA GLY A 77 0.92 -8.84 4.17
C GLY A 77 0.40 -9.93 3.24
N PHE A 78 0.97 -10.07 2.04
CA PHE A 78 0.60 -11.12 1.09
C PHE A 78 1.55 -12.32 1.13
N HIS A 79 2.46 -12.42 2.12
CA HIS A 79 3.20 -13.67 2.33
C HIS A 79 2.24 -14.82 2.62
N LEU A 80 2.63 -16.03 2.26
CA LEU A 80 2.00 -17.23 2.82
C LEU A 80 2.31 -17.33 4.31
N TYR A 81 1.34 -17.87 5.05
CA TYR A 81 1.51 -18.19 6.46
C TYR A 81 2.60 -19.25 6.62
N ARG A 82 3.32 -19.21 7.73
CA ARG A 82 4.30 -20.25 8.09
C ARG A 82 3.69 -21.65 8.05
N SER A 83 2.45 -21.79 8.53
CA SER A 83 1.71 -23.07 8.48
C SER A 83 1.46 -23.56 7.06
N GLN A 84 1.30 -22.65 6.09
CA GLN A 84 1.19 -23.01 4.68
C GLN A 84 2.54 -23.41 4.09
N LEU A 85 3.64 -22.77 4.52
CA LEU A 85 5.00 -23.17 4.15
C LEU A 85 5.34 -24.56 4.75
N ASP A 86 4.88 -24.83 5.98
CA ASP A 86 5.05 -26.13 6.65
C ASP A 86 4.37 -27.29 5.91
N ALA A 87 3.32 -26.99 5.13
CA ALA A 87 2.56 -27.96 4.36
C ALA A 87 3.10 -28.19 2.93
N MET A 88 4.17 -27.49 2.53
CA MET A 88 4.79 -27.67 1.22
C MET A 88 5.63 -28.95 1.14
N GLU A 89 6.02 -29.35 -0.07
CA GLU A 89 6.82 -30.56 -0.31
C GLU A 89 8.18 -30.51 0.39
N ASP A 90 8.86 -29.35 0.35
CA ASP A 90 10.08 -29.08 1.12
C ASP A 90 9.88 -27.85 2.03
N PRO A 91 9.38 -28.05 3.26
CA PRO A 91 9.19 -26.96 4.21
C PRO A 91 10.49 -26.23 4.57
N LYS A 92 11.62 -26.93 4.61
CA LYS A 92 12.90 -26.31 4.98
C LYS A 92 13.33 -25.32 3.92
N GLU A 93 13.21 -25.68 2.65
CA GLU A 93 13.47 -24.76 1.54
C GLU A 93 12.45 -23.62 1.52
N ALA A 94 11.16 -23.90 1.76
CA ALA A 94 10.11 -22.89 1.83
C ALA A 94 10.38 -21.79 2.85
N HIS A 95 10.80 -22.16 4.07
CA HIS A 95 11.20 -21.19 5.08
C HIS A 95 12.52 -20.49 4.72
N ALA A 96 13.52 -21.23 4.22
CA ALA A 96 14.82 -20.65 3.85
C ALA A 96 14.73 -19.64 2.69
N ARG A 97 13.77 -19.81 1.79
CA ARG A 97 13.51 -18.93 0.65
C ARG A 97 12.29 -18.04 0.84
N ARG A 98 11.78 -17.87 2.06
CA ARG A 98 10.66 -16.96 2.32
C ARG A 98 11.00 -15.55 1.84
N GLY A 99 10.14 -14.98 1.02
CA GLY A 99 10.40 -13.78 0.21
C GLY A 99 10.63 -14.07 -1.28
N ALA A 100 10.76 -15.34 -1.69
CA ALA A 100 10.70 -15.74 -3.09
C ALA A 100 9.26 -15.62 -3.62
N PRO A 101 9.04 -15.39 -4.93
CA PRO A 101 7.71 -15.15 -5.49
C PRO A 101 6.66 -16.22 -5.17
N TRP A 102 7.06 -17.48 -5.05
CA TRP A 102 6.17 -18.61 -4.73
C TRP A 102 5.81 -18.74 -3.25
N THR A 103 6.42 -17.91 -2.38
CA THR A 103 6.10 -17.84 -0.95
C THR A 103 5.09 -16.75 -0.62
N PHE A 104 4.45 -16.16 -1.64
CA PHE A 104 3.38 -15.18 -1.53
C PHE A 104 2.05 -15.74 -2.05
N ASN A 105 0.95 -15.05 -1.72
CA ASN A 105 -0.38 -15.28 -2.23
C ASN A 105 -0.76 -14.21 -3.30
N PRO A 106 -0.36 -14.38 -4.57
CA PRO A 106 -0.67 -13.41 -5.62
C PRO A 106 -2.17 -13.33 -5.95
N ALA A 107 -2.93 -14.40 -5.68
CA ALA A 107 -4.37 -14.41 -5.90
C ALA A 107 -5.09 -13.47 -4.92
N LEU A 108 -4.67 -13.46 -3.65
CA LEU A 108 -5.19 -12.53 -2.64
C LEU A 108 -4.89 -11.08 -3.03
N LEU A 109 -3.65 -10.76 -3.42
CA LEU A 109 -3.29 -9.41 -3.89
C LEU A 109 -4.17 -8.97 -5.07
N LEU A 110 -4.30 -9.83 -6.08
CA LEU A 110 -5.11 -9.52 -7.26
C LEU A 110 -6.58 -9.28 -6.89
N ASN A 111 -7.13 -10.08 -5.98
CA ASN A 111 -8.50 -9.93 -5.52
C ASN A 111 -8.69 -8.62 -4.75
N CYS A 112 -7.77 -8.25 -3.86
CA CYS A 112 -7.83 -6.98 -3.14
C CYS A 112 -7.79 -5.78 -4.09
N LEU A 113 -6.87 -5.77 -5.06
CA LEU A 113 -6.77 -4.68 -6.04
C LEU A 113 -8.01 -4.58 -6.96
N LYS A 114 -8.61 -5.72 -7.33
CA LYS A 114 -9.87 -5.76 -8.09
C LYS A 114 -11.04 -5.23 -7.27
N LYS A 115 -11.17 -5.63 -6.01
CA LYS A 115 -12.19 -5.12 -5.08
C LYS A 115 -12.06 -3.62 -4.89
N LEU A 116 -10.84 -3.13 -4.61
CA LEU A 116 -10.58 -1.71 -4.49
C LEU A 116 -11.03 -0.93 -5.74
N ARG A 117 -10.72 -1.46 -6.94
CA ARG A 117 -11.12 -0.83 -8.20
C ARG A 117 -12.64 -0.84 -8.44
N ASN A 118 -13.33 -1.92 -8.09
CA ASN A 118 -14.73 -2.13 -8.47
C ASN A 118 -15.73 -1.67 -7.41
N GLU A 119 -15.40 -1.87 -6.14
CA GLU A 119 -16.30 -1.66 -4.99
C GLU A 119 -15.97 -0.36 -4.25
N GLY A 120 -14.78 0.20 -4.48
CA GLY A 120 -14.39 1.47 -3.90
C GLY A 120 -13.79 1.39 -2.51
N SER A 121 -13.69 0.21 -1.91
CA SER A 121 -12.92 0.01 -0.68
C SER A 121 -12.56 -1.45 -0.51
N VAL A 122 -11.56 -1.72 0.32
CA VAL A 122 -11.12 -3.07 0.65
C VAL A 122 -10.32 -3.07 1.94
N TYR A 123 -10.47 -4.14 2.72
CA TYR A 123 -9.52 -4.49 3.78
C TYR A 123 -8.42 -5.39 3.20
N VAL A 124 -7.17 -5.07 3.52
CA VAL A 124 -6.00 -5.82 3.04
C VAL A 124 -5.14 -6.25 4.21
N PRO A 125 -4.41 -7.38 4.09
CA PRO A 125 -3.58 -7.86 5.17
C PRO A 125 -2.35 -6.97 5.37
N SER A 126 -1.92 -6.86 6.62
CA SER A 126 -0.58 -6.37 6.99
C SER A 126 0.33 -7.56 7.36
N PHE A 127 1.52 -7.27 7.86
CA PHE A 127 2.46 -8.30 8.31
C PHE A 127 3.00 -7.95 9.71
N ASP A 128 2.89 -8.88 10.64
CA ASP A 128 3.47 -8.74 11.97
C ASP A 128 4.86 -9.40 11.98
N HIS A 129 5.92 -8.61 12.13
CA HIS A 129 7.29 -9.12 12.17
C HIS A 129 7.65 -9.83 13.48
N GLY A 130 6.92 -9.59 14.57
CA GLY A 130 7.08 -10.28 15.84
C GLY A 130 6.49 -11.68 15.82
N VAL A 131 5.31 -11.83 15.20
CA VAL A 131 4.68 -13.15 14.95
C VAL A 131 5.34 -13.85 13.77
N GLY A 132 5.74 -13.08 12.76
CA GLY A 132 6.30 -13.55 11.50
C GLY A 132 5.24 -14.08 10.55
N ASP A 133 4.00 -13.59 10.60
CA ASP A 133 2.91 -13.97 9.70
C ASP A 133 2.00 -12.77 9.35
N PRO A 134 1.22 -12.88 8.25
CA PRO A 134 0.22 -11.88 7.90
C PRO A 134 -0.83 -11.67 8.99
N VAL A 135 -1.38 -10.45 9.05
CA VAL A 135 -2.55 -10.09 9.84
C VAL A 135 -3.68 -9.74 8.89
N GLU A 136 -4.74 -10.55 8.87
CA GLU A 136 -5.89 -10.33 7.98
C GLU A 136 -6.65 -9.04 8.34
N ASP A 137 -7.23 -8.43 7.31
CA ASP A 137 -8.12 -7.28 7.42
C ASP A 137 -7.60 -6.08 8.24
N ASP A 138 -6.27 -5.91 8.31
CA ASP A 138 -5.64 -4.91 9.19
C ASP A 138 -5.59 -3.50 8.59
N ILE A 139 -5.43 -3.39 7.27
CA ILE A 139 -5.34 -2.10 6.58
C ILE A 139 -6.61 -1.85 5.78
N PHE A 140 -7.37 -0.83 6.16
CA PHE A 140 -8.51 -0.36 5.38
C PHE A 140 -8.07 0.63 4.30
N VAL A 141 -8.45 0.39 3.06
CA VAL A 141 -8.22 1.29 1.93
C VAL A 141 -9.55 1.68 1.31
N SER A 142 -9.83 2.98 1.20
CA SER A 142 -11.07 3.50 0.63
C SER A 142 -10.83 4.46 -0.53
N LEU A 143 -11.77 4.47 -1.47
CA LEU A 143 -11.85 5.38 -2.60
C LEU A 143 -12.58 6.69 -2.27
N GLN A 144 -13.21 6.80 -1.09
CA GLN A 144 -13.76 8.06 -0.59
C GLN A 144 -12.68 9.14 -0.41
#